data_AF-A0A7C6C5M7-F1
#
_entry.id   AF-A0A7C6C5M7-F1
#
_cell.length_a   1.000
_cell.length_b   1.000
_cell.length_c   1.000
_cell.angle_alpha   90.00
_cell.angle_beta   90.00
_cell.angle_gamma   90.00
#
_symmetry.space_group_name_H-M   'P 1'
#
loop_
_entity.id
_entity.type
_entity.pdbx_description
1 polymer ?
#
loop_
_entity_poly.entity_id
_entity_poly.type
_entity_poly.pdbx_seq_one_letter_code
_entity_poly.pdbx_strand_id
1 'polypeptide(L)'
;MLFVSCAHPRTAKVTFREESHASRINIFVGDRYFTTLLYSDTLEKPLLFPILTPSGKTITRGYPIDPRPYERTDHPHQVGLWFNFGDVNGLDFWNNSTAIAPEKKEGYGHIRLDSVLQ
;
A
#
# COMPACT_ATOMS: atom_id res chain seq x y z
N MET A 1 -26.15 -25.25 30.44
CA MET A 1 -25.03 -25.84 29.67
C MET A 1 -24.87 -25.00 28.41
N LEU A 2 -23.86 -24.12 28.38
CA LEU A 2 -23.63 -23.19 27.28
C LEU A 2 -22.72 -23.89 26.26
N PHE A 3 -23.25 -24.27 25.10
CA PHE A 3 -22.43 -24.80 24.02
C PHE A 3 -21.73 -23.64 23.31
N VAL A 4 -20.47 -23.39 23.66
CA VAL A 4 -19.58 -22.57 22.83
C VAL A 4 -19.18 -23.44 21.65
N SER A 5 -19.92 -23.33 20.55
CA SER A 5 -19.44 -23.85 19.27
C SER A 5 -18.27 -22.98 18.85
N CYS A 6 -17.06 -23.54 18.84
CA CYS A 6 -15.96 -22.97 18.08
C CYS A 6 -16.39 -22.95 16.61
N ALA A 7 -16.89 -21.80 16.16
CA ALA A 7 -17.04 -21.56 14.73
C ALA A 7 -15.67 -21.81 14.11
N HIS A 8 -15.58 -22.82 13.24
CA HIS A 8 -14.41 -22.98 12.39
C HIS A 8 -14.13 -21.63 11.73
N PRO A 9 -12.89 -21.13 11.71
CA PRO A 9 -12.57 -19.94 10.96
C PRO A 9 -12.93 -20.24 9.50
N ARG A 10 -14.06 -19.71 9.03
CA ARG A 10 -14.35 -19.68 7.61
C ARG A 10 -13.23 -18.84 7.00
N THR A 11 -12.44 -19.46 6.14
CA THR A 11 -11.50 -18.73 5.29
C THR A 11 -12.31 -17.70 4.53
N ALA A 12 -12.21 -16.44 4.93
CA ALA A 12 -12.94 -15.37 4.30
C ALA A 12 -12.40 -15.21 2.87
N LYS A 13 -13.32 -15.17 1.90
CA LYS A 13 -12.95 -15.00 0.49
C LYS A 13 -12.26 -13.66 0.30
N VAL A 14 -11.11 -13.65 -0.39
CA VAL A 14 -10.47 -12.41 -0.83
C VAL A 14 -11.08 -12.01 -2.18
N THR A 15 -11.47 -10.75 -2.34
CA THR A 15 -11.94 -10.21 -3.63
C THR A 15 -11.19 -8.94 -4.01
N PHE A 16 -10.95 -8.80 -5.31
CA PHE A 16 -10.25 -7.69 -5.93
C PHE A 16 -11.24 -6.92 -6.79
N ARG A 17 -11.34 -5.61 -6.59
CA ARG A 17 -12.21 -4.73 -7.38
C ARG A 17 -11.33 -3.64 -8.00
N GLU A 18 -11.05 -3.80 -9.28
CA GLU A 18 -10.25 -2.85 -10.04
C GLU A 18 -11.06 -1.60 -10.39
N GLU A 19 -10.43 -0.44 -10.24
CA GLU A 19 -10.94 0.83 -10.75
C GLU A 19 -9.95 1.35 -11.80
N SER A 20 -10.15 0.91 -13.04
CA SER A 20 -9.21 1.09 -14.16
C SER A 20 -8.88 2.56 -14.48
N HIS A 21 -9.80 3.49 -14.19
CA HIS A 21 -9.56 4.93 -14.37
C HIS A 21 -8.79 5.60 -13.22
N ALA A 22 -8.59 4.89 -12.11
CA ALA A 22 -8.04 5.45 -10.89
C ALA A 22 -6.75 4.75 -10.41
N SER A 23 -6.16 3.90 -11.27
CA SER A 23 -4.92 3.12 -11.02
C SER A 23 -4.89 2.51 -9.63
N ARG A 24 -5.99 1.81 -9.28
CA ARG A 24 -6.17 1.21 -7.97
C ARG A 24 -6.98 -0.09 -8.03
N ILE A 25 -6.66 -1.00 -7.11
CA ILE A 25 -7.43 -2.23 -6.88
C ILE A 25 -7.81 -2.30 -5.40
N ASN A 26 -9.09 -2.22 -5.11
CA ASN A 26 -9.61 -2.39 -3.76
C ASN A 26 -9.63 -3.87 -3.40
N ILE A 27 -9.11 -4.20 -2.24
CA ILE A 27 -8.98 -5.57 -1.74
C ILE A 27 -9.91 -5.73 -0.54
N PHE A 28 -10.77 -6.74 -0.61
CA PHE A 28 -11.74 -7.06 0.44
C PHE A 28 -11.50 -8.47 0.98
N VAL A 29 -11.74 -8.64 2.28
CA VAL A 29 -11.77 -9.94 2.95
C VAL A 29 -13.19 -10.19 3.44
N GLY A 30 -13.90 -11.11 2.79
CA GLY A 30 -15.36 -11.17 2.84
C GLY A 30 -15.96 -9.89 2.26
N ASP A 31 -16.91 -9.28 2.96
CA ASP A 31 -17.55 -8.02 2.57
C ASP A 31 -16.86 -6.77 3.17
N ARG A 32 -15.71 -6.94 3.84
CA ARG A 32 -15.01 -5.86 4.53
C ARG A 32 -13.83 -5.37 3.69
N TYR A 33 -13.74 -4.05 3.51
CA TYR A 33 -12.57 -3.41 2.93
C TYR A 33 -11.34 -3.69 3.80
N PHE A 34 -10.25 -4.12 3.17
CA PHE A 34 -9.00 -4.45 3.86
C PHE A 34 -7.88 -3.47 3.51
N THR A 35 -7.64 -3.24 2.23
CA THR A 35 -6.63 -2.30 1.73
C THR A 35 -6.87 -2.00 0.24
N THR A 36 -6.06 -1.10 -0.32
CA THR A 36 -6.04 -0.81 -1.76
C THR A 36 -4.62 -0.95 -2.28
N LEU A 37 -4.43 -1.66 -3.40
CA LEU A 37 -3.20 -1.54 -4.18
C LEU A 37 -3.28 -0.25 -5.00
N LEU A 38 -2.41 0.70 -4.70
CA LEU A 38 -2.24 1.94 -5.44
C LEU A 38 -1.02 1.81 -6.35
N TYR A 39 -1.19 2.14 -7.64
CA TYR A 39 -0.15 1.95 -8.67
C TYR A 39 -0.16 3.04 -9.74
N SER A 40 -0.65 4.24 -9.41
CA SER A 40 -0.57 5.38 -10.34
C SER A 40 0.89 5.76 -10.63
N ASP A 41 1.13 6.31 -11.83
CA ASP A 41 2.46 6.78 -12.23
C ASP A 41 2.97 7.99 -11.43
N THR A 42 2.10 8.61 -10.63
CA THR A 42 2.45 9.66 -9.68
C THR A 42 3.12 9.12 -8.41
N LEU A 43 3.07 7.81 -8.17
CA LEU A 43 3.77 7.16 -7.06
C LEU A 43 5.17 6.75 -7.51
N GLU A 44 6.08 6.58 -6.57
CA GLU A 44 7.45 6.10 -6.88
C GLU A 44 7.52 4.58 -6.99
N LYS A 45 6.58 3.89 -6.35
CA LYS A 45 6.41 2.44 -6.36
C LYS A 45 4.95 2.07 -6.02
N PRO A 46 4.44 0.92 -6.51
CA PRO A 46 3.15 0.42 -6.07
C PRO A 46 3.16 0.08 -4.58
N LEU A 47 2.04 0.33 -3.91
CA LEU A 47 1.93 0.14 -2.47
C LEU A 47 0.51 -0.23 -2.05
N LEU A 48 0.38 -0.92 -0.91
CA LEU A 48 -0.88 -1.22 -0.26
C LEU A 48 -1.16 -0.17 0.82
N PHE A 49 -2.25 0.59 0.67
CA PHE A 49 -2.62 1.64 1.61
C PHE A 49 -4.11 2.03 1.56
N PRO A 50 -4.72 2.39 2.71
CA PRO A 50 -4.30 2.02 4.06
C PRO A 50 -4.61 0.54 4.34
N ILE A 51 -3.79 -0.12 5.16
CA ILE A 51 -4.12 -1.47 5.65
C ILE A 51 -4.96 -1.35 6.91
N LEU A 52 -6.13 -1.98 6.94
CA LEU A 52 -7.04 -1.97 8.08
C LEU A 52 -7.10 -3.33 8.79
N THR A 53 -7.32 -3.30 10.11
CA THR A 53 -7.73 -4.48 10.89
C THR A 53 -9.19 -4.85 10.60
N PRO A 54 -9.66 -6.05 11.02
CA PRO A 54 -11.08 -6.41 10.92
C PRO A 54 -12.05 -5.45 11.64
N SER A 55 -11.55 -4.72 12.65
CA SER A 55 -12.30 -3.69 13.38
C SER A 55 -12.30 -2.31 12.69
N GLY A 56 -11.61 -2.18 11.55
CA GLY A 56 -11.49 -0.91 10.82
C GLY A 56 -10.38 0.00 11.33
N LYS A 57 -9.53 -0.46 12.27
CA LYS A 57 -8.39 0.33 12.75
C LYS A 57 -7.27 0.31 11.71
N THR A 58 -6.70 1.47 11.40
CA THR A 58 -5.56 1.54 10.50
C THR A 58 -4.29 0.95 11.13
N ILE A 59 -3.58 0.12 10.37
CA ILE A 59 -2.26 -0.43 10.72
C ILE A 59 -1.14 0.48 10.18
N THR A 60 -1.26 0.93 8.93
CA THR A 60 -0.26 1.78 8.29
C THR A 60 -0.38 3.24 8.73
N ARG A 61 0.75 3.89 9.02
CA ARG A 61 0.78 5.35 9.20
C ARG A 61 0.25 6.05 7.95
N GLY A 62 -0.33 7.24 8.11
CA GLY A 62 -0.92 8.05 7.05
C GLY A 62 0.08 8.87 6.23
N TYR A 63 1.15 9.36 6.84
CA TYR A 63 2.15 10.18 6.14
C TYR A 63 2.86 9.43 4.98
N PRO A 64 3.05 10.05 3.79
CA PRO A 64 2.63 11.40 3.40
C PRO A 64 1.25 11.48 2.70
N ILE A 65 0.57 10.35 2.45
CA ILE A 65 -0.66 10.31 1.62
C ILE A 65 -1.88 10.88 2.37
N ASP A 66 -2.07 10.50 3.63
CA ASP A 66 -3.18 10.93 4.50
C ASP A 66 -2.62 11.29 5.89
N PRO A 67 -1.84 12.38 6.03
CA PRO A 67 -1.15 12.70 7.28
C PRO A 67 -2.12 12.87 8.45
N ARG A 68 -1.81 12.26 9.60
CA ARG A 68 -2.64 12.34 10.81
C ARG A 68 -1.92 13.08 11.94
N PRO A 69 -2.66 13.72 12.86
CA PRO A 69 -2.05 14.34 14.03
C PRO A 69 -1.13 13.38 14.79
N TYR A 70 0.02 13.88 15.21
CA TYR A 70 1.03 13.16 16.01
C TYR A 70 1.75 12.01 15.29
N GLU A 71 1.51 11.79 13.99
CA GLU A 71 2.37 10.89 13.20
C GLU A 71 3.72 11.54 12.92
N ARG A 72 4.77 10.73 12.90
CA ARG A 72 6.08 11.21 12.44
C ARG A 72 6.04 11.43 10.94
N THR A 73 6.60 12.56 10.51
CA THR A 73 6.76 12.94 9.10
C THR A 73 8.16 12.61 8.55
N ASP A 74 8.92 11.77 9.26
CA ASP A 74 10.22 11.31 8.83
C ASP A 74 10.10 10.21 7.76
N HIS A 75 11.18 10.02 6.99
CA HIS A 75 11.29 9.00 5.94
C HIS A 75 10.07 8.96 5.00
N PRO A 76 9.83 10.00 4.18
CA PRO A 76 8.67 10.08 3.29
C PRO A 76 8.56 8.95 2.25
N HIS A 77 9.62 8.14 2.07
CA HIS A 77 9.60 6.95 1.24
C HIS A 77 8.94 5.72 1.91
N GLN A 78 8.69 5.75 3.23
CA GLN A 78 8.04 4.65 3.96
C GLN A 78 6.51 4.81 3.94
N VAL A 79 5.84 4.32 2.90
CA VAL A 79 4.41 4.56 2.65
C VAL A 79 3.63 3.27 2.46
N GLY A 80 2.76 2.94 3.43
CA GLY A 80 1.89 1.75 3.35
C GLY A 80 2.64 0.43 3.59
N LEU A 81 2.37 -0.58 2.76
CA LEU A 81 3.19 -1.78 2.62
C LEU A 81 3.61 -1.90 1.15
N TRP A 82 4.89 -2.10 0.90
CA TRP A 82 5.45 -2.07 -0.44
C TRP A 82 6.51 -3.16 -0.63
N PHE A 83 6.71 -3.56 -1.87
CA PHE A 83 7.88 -4.31 -2.30
C PHE A 83 8.82 -3.35 -3.02
N ASN A 84 10.13 -3.45 -2.75
CA ASN A 84 11.09 -2.53 -3.31
C ASN A 84 12.52 -3.11 -3.34
N PHE A 85 13.39 -2.41 -4.05
CA PHE A 85 14.82 -2.67 -4.12
C PHE A 85 15.62 -1.60 -3.35
N GLY A 86 16.89 -1.90 -3.09
CA GLY A 86 17.88 -0.91 -2.64
C GLY A 86 18.46 -0.18 -3.84
N ASP A 87 19.77 -0.33 -4.05
CA ASP A 87 20.46 0.21 -5.22
C ASP A 87 20.43 -0.79 -6.39
N VAL A 88 20.00 -0.32 -7.56
CA VAL A 88 20.04 -1.11 -8.82
C VAL A 88 20.60 -0.22 -9.92
N ASN A 89 21.68 -0.66 -10.56
CA ASN A 89 22.36 0.09 -11.63
C ASN A 89 22.72 1.54 -11.27
N GLY A 90 23.09 1.78 -10.00
CA GLY A 90 23.44 3.11 -9.49
C GLY A 90 22.26 4.03 -9.16
N LEU A 91 21.02 3.51 -9.25
CA LEU A 91 19.81 4.22 -8.85
C LEU A 91 19.31 3.74 -7.50
N ASP A 92 18.97 4.68 -6.62
CA ASP A 92 18.37 4.40 -5.32
C ASP A 92 16.85 4.23 -5.47
N PHE A 93 16.34 3.01 -5.31
CA PHE A 93 14.90 2.75 -5.30
C PHE A 93 14.30 2.93 -3.90
N TRP A 94 15.10 2.73 -2.85
CA TRP A 94 14.64 2.74 -1.46
C TRP A 94 14.18 4.12 -1.02
N ASN A 95 15.04 5.13 -1.16
CA ASN A 95 14.76 6.48 -0.66
C ASN A 95 13.91 7.34 -1.60
N ASN A 96 13.53 6.84 -2.79
CA ASN A 96 12.71 7.60 -3.71
C ASN A 96 11.35 7.95 -3.07
N SER A 97 11.06 9.25 -3.03
CA SER A 97 9.86 9.81 -2.42
C SER A 97 9.49 11.15 -3.05
N THR A 98 8.32 11.67 -2.68
CA THR A 98 7.82 12.99 -3.07
C THR A 98 8.66 14.15 -2.54
N ALA A 99 9.55 13.91 -1.57
CA ALA A 99 10.43 14.93 -0.98
C ALA A 99 11.74 15.14 -1.77
N ILE A 100 12.03 14.28 -2.75
CA ILE A 100 13.21 14.42 -3.60
C ILE A 100 12.96 15.54 -4.62
N ALA A 101 13.86 16.53 -4.66
CA ALA A 101 13.81 17.63 -5.60
C ALA A 101 13.88 17.12 -7.06
N PRO A 102 13.14 17.73 -8.01
CA PRO A 102 13.07 17.25 -9.40
C PRO A 102 14.44 17.06 -10.05
N GLU A 103 15.40 17.96 -9.78
CA GLU A 103 16.74 17.94 -10.37
C GLU A 103 17.61 16.78 -9.86
N LYS A 104 17.18 16.13 -8.77
CA LYS A 104 17.86 14.97 -8.18
C LYS A 104 17.21 13.65 -8.58
N LYS A 105 16.05 13.66 -9.27
CA LYS A 105 15.29 12.44 -9.59
C LYS A 105 16.04 11.48 -10.51
N GLU A 106 16.99 11.96 -11.30
CA GLU A 106 17.84 11.12 -12.16
C GLU A 106 18.66 10.07 -11.38
N GLY A 107 18.90 10.29 -10.08
CA GLY A 107 19.59 9.32 -9.22
C GLY A 107 18.69 8.26 -8.58
N TYR A 108 17.38 8.25 -8.89
CA TYR A 108 16.41 7.39 -8.22
C TYR A 108 15.68 6.48 -9.21
N GLY A 109 15.38 5.27 -8.74
CA GLY A 109 14.62 4.29 -9.50
C GLY A 109 13.11 4.37 -9.23
N HIS A 110 12.30 3.94 -10.21
CA HIS A 110 10.86 3.84 -10.08
C HIS A 110 10.39 2.42 -10.37
N ILE A 111 9.39 1.96 -9.63
CA ILE A 111 8.70 0.70 -9.92
C ILE A 111 7.32 1.05 -10.50
N ARG A 112 6.97 0.38 -11.61
CA ARG A 112 5.69 0.55 -12.29
C ARG A 112 5.01 -0.81 -12.39
N LEU A 113 3.70 -0.82 -12.15
CA LEU A 113 2.90 -2.02 -12.37
C LEU A 113 2.66 -2.14 -13.87
N ASP A 114 3.14 -3.23 -14.48
CA ASP A 114 2.96 -3.50 -15.90
C ASP A 114 1.58 -4.14 -16.18
N SER A 115 1.32 -5.29 -15.53
CA SER A 115 0.06 -6.02 -15.70
C SER A 115 -0.38 -6.71 -14.42
N VAL A 116 -1.68 -6.98 -14.33
CA VAL A 116 -2.30 -7.79 -13.28
C VAL A 116 -2.74 -9.10 -13.92
N LEU A 117 -2.19 -10.21 -13.45
CA LEU A 117 -2.55 -11.54 -13.91
C LEU A 117 -3.78 -12.04 -13.13
N GLN A 118 -4.74 -12.65 -13.83
CA GLN A 118 -5.95 -13.26 -13.26
C GLN A 118 -5.83 -14.77 -13.16
#